data_AF-A0A0M0KUV1-F1
#
_entry.id   AF-A0A0M0KUV1-F1
#
_cell.length_a   1.000
_cell.length_b   1.000
_cell.length_c   1.000
_cell.angle_alpha   90.00
_cell.angle_beta   90.00
_cell.angle_gamma   90.00
#
_symmetry.space_group_name_H-M   'P 1'
#
loop_
_entity.id
_entity.type
_entity.pdbx_description
1 polymer ?
#
loop_
_entity_poly.entity_id
_entity_poly.type
_entity_poly.pdbx_seq_one_letter_code
_entity_poly.pdbx_strand_id
1 'polypeptide(L)'
;MVLWRDYNIHISIIFPERMSPIEILTLKKLMRKALIFNLMNNLNKIIRKAGMSHRELSERSGQSSNWFNDAYNNSEDITISSLAKVFGVLNEKVNISSYQLTDLFDKQIIQISSTLSSLVDENEQSIQTFILSQPSLFSDLLADWAALNEKNKLTSDEKLLYVDIQALLSN
;
A
#
# COMPACT_ATOMS: atom_id res chain seq x y z
N MET A 1 -8.45 8.41 34.64
CA MET A 1 -9.19 9.61 34.22
C MET A 1 -8.96 9.80 32.73
N VAL A 2 -9.81 9.16 31.92
CA VAL A 2 -9.70 9.08 30.45
C VAL A 2 -11.04 9.56 29.90
N LEU A 3 -11.12 10.81 29.46
CA LEU A 3 -12.29 11.39 28.78
C LEU A 3 -11.85 12.51 27.82
N TRP A 4 -10.95 12.20 26.89
CA TRP A 4 -10.56 13.16 25.83
C TRP A 4 -10.59 12.56 24.41
N ARG A 5 -10.86 11.27 24.24
CA ARG A 5 -10.90 10.64 22.90
C ARG A 5 -12.27 10.72 22.22
N ASP A 6 -13.36 10.76 22.99
CA ASP A 6 -14.71 10.72 22.41
C ASP A 6 -15.24 12.09 21.95
N TYR A 7 -14.57 13.19 22.33
CA TYR A 7 -15.00 14.54 21.93
C TYR A 7 -14.68 14.88 20.47
N ASN A 8 -13.66 14.24 19.88
CA ASN A 8 -13.27 14.51 18.50
C ASN A 8 -14.18 13.83 17.46
N ILE A 9 -14.92 12.78 17.86
CA ILE A 9 -15.82 12.05 16.95
C ILE A 9 -17.12 12.85 16.72
N HIS A 10 -17.56 13.64 17.72
CA HIS A 10 -18.80 14.41 17.61
C HIS A 10 -18.65 15.76 16.90
N ILE A 11 -17.45 16.35 16.85
CA ILE A 11 -17.24 17.67 16.22
C ILE A 11 -17.20 17.56 14.68
N SER A 12 -16.77 16.41 14.13
CA SER A 12 -16.69 16.16 12.69
C SER A 12 -18.07 16.10 12.00
N ILE A 13 -19.16 15.93 12.76
CA ILE A 13 -20.52 15.85 12.23
C ILE A 13 -21.18 17.24 12.14
N ILE A 14 -20.66 18.24 12.86
CA ILE A 14 -21.30 19.56 13.02
C ILE A 14 -20.62 20.65 12.18
N PHE A 15 -19.39 20.44 11.69
CA PHE A 15 -18.66 21.37 10.83
C PHE A 15 -18.03 20.66 9.62
N PRO A 16 -18.67 20.65 8.44
CA PRO A 16 -18.14 19.98 7.25
C PRO A 16 -16.89 20.66 6.64
N GLU A 17 -16.42 21.79 7.19
CA GLU A 17 -15.34 22.59 6.59
C GLU A 17 -13.99 22.54 7.32
N ARG A 18 -13.83 21.73 8.38
CA ARG A 18 -12.51 21.53 9.00
C ARG A 18 -11.97 20.15 8.68
N MET A 19 -11.29 20.05 7.53
CA MET A 19 -10.36 18.95 7.30
C MET A 19 -9.41 18.84 8.49
N SER A 20 -9.22 17.62 8.99
CA SER A 20 -8.23 17.40 10.04
C SER A 20 -6.83 17.66 9.46
N PRO A 21 -5.85 18.15 10.26
CA PRO A 21 -4.49 18.29 9.78
C PRO A 21 -3.97 16.93 9.29
N ILE A 22 -3.52 16.87 8.05
CA ILE A 22 -2.98 15.63 7.48
C ILE A 22 -1.64 15.32 8.15
N GLU A 23 -1.63 14.28 8.96
CA GLU A 23 -0.41 13.80 9.63
C GLU A 23 0.50 13.08 8.63
N ILE A 24 1.70 13.62 8.41
CA ILE A 24 2.68 13.07 7.45
C ILE A 24 3.04 11.62 7.77
N LEU A 25 3.15 11.25 9.05
CA LEU A 25 3.47 9.88 9.45
C LEU A 25 2.36 8.90 9.04
N THR A 26 1.10 9.29 9.20
CA THR A 26 -0.05 8.46 8.81
C THR A 26 -0.15 8.37 7.29
N LEU A 27 0.10 9.47 6.57
CA LEU A 27 0.19 9.43 5.10
C LEU A 27 1.30 8.49 4.60
N LYS A 28 2.51 8.57 5.18
CA LYS A 28 3.62 7.68 4.84
C LYS A 28 3.28 6.22 5.07
N LYS A 29 2.61 5.89 6.18
CA LYS A 29 2.14 4.52 6.46
C LYS A 29 1.14 4.05 5.40
N LEU A 30 0.17 4.89 5.06
CA LEU A 30 -0.88 4.55 4.11
C LEU A 30 -0.35 4.39 2.67
N MET A 31 0.60 5.23 2.25
CA MET A 31 1.33 5.08 0.99
C MET A 31 2.19 3.81 0.97
N ARG A 32 2.88 3.46 2.07
CA ARG A 32 3.62 2.18 2.17
C ARG A 32 2.71 0.97 2.03
N LYS A 33 1.50 1.01 2.61
CA LYS A 33 0.50 -0.06 2.42
C LYS A 33 0.11 -0.23 0.96
N ALA A 34 -0.16 0.87 0.25
CA ALA A 34 -0.44 0.82 -1.19
C ALA A 34 0.75 0.29 -2.00
N LEU A 35 1.99 0.70 -1.65
CA LEU A 35 3.20 0.21 -2.28
C LEU A 35 3.31 -1.33 -2.17
N ILE A 36 3.19 -1.87 -0.94
CA ILE A 36 3.30 -3.32 -0.71
C ILE A 36 2.15 -4.06 -1.36
N PHE A 37 0.93 -3.52 -1.29
CA PHE A 37 -0.25 -4.09 -1.95
C PHE A 37 -0.03 -4.27 -3.46
N ASN A 38 0.47 -3.23 -4.14
CA ASN A 38 0.75 -3.29 -5.57
C ASN A 38 1.90 -4.26 -5.90
N LEU A 39 2.98 -4.22 -5.12
CA LEU A 39 4.11 -5.15 -5.29
C LEU A 39 3.65 -6.61 -5.17
N MET A 40 2.86 -6.92 -4.14
CA MET A 40 2.33 -8.27 -3.91
C MET A 40 1.34 -8.70 -5.00
N ASN A 41 0.54 -7.77 -5.54
CA ASN A 41 -0.31 -8.06 -6.70
C ASN A 41 0.50 -8.37 -7.96
N ASN A 42 1.56 -7.61 -8.23
CA ASN A 42 2.44 -7.86 -9.37
C ASN A 42 3.20 -9.18 -9.23
N LEU A 43 3.73 -9.47 -8.05
CA LEU A 43 4.35 -10.77 -7.76
C LEU A 43 3.35 -11.92 -7.93
N ASN A 44 2.12 -11.78 -7.44
CA ASN A 44 1.06 -12.78 -7.61
C ASN A 44 0.69 -12.99 -9.10
N LYS A 45 0.71 -11.95 -9.94
CA LYS A 45 0.51 -12.10 -11.40
C LYS A 45 1.61 -12.97 -12.00
N ILE A 46 2.88 -12.77 -11.61
CA ILE A 46 4.02 -13.59 -12.09
C ILE A 46 3.85 -15.05 -11.65
N ILE A 47 3.51 -15.28 -10.38
CA ILE A 47 3.28 -16.63 -9.83
C ILE A 47 2.15 -17.35 -10.58
N ARG A 48 1.04 -16.65 -10.84
CA ARG A 48 -0.09 -17.20 -11.61
C ARG A 48 0.29 -17.51 -13.05
N LYS A 49 1.08 -16.65 -13.72
CA LYS A 49 1.61 -16.91 -15.06
C LYS A 49 2.52 -18.14 -15.10
N ALA A 50 3.25 -18.42 -14.02
CA ALA A 50 4.05 -19.63 -13.86
C ALA A 50 3.22 -20.89 -13.54
N GLY A 51 1.89 -20.77 -13.43
CA GLY A 51 0.99 -21.89 -13.13
C GLY A 51 1.13 -22.44 -11.72
N MET A 52 1.66 -21.65 -10.78
CA MET A 52 1.97 -22.09 -9.42
C MET A 52 0.91 -21.61 -8.42
N SER A 53 0.53 -22.51 -7.50
CA SER A 53 -0.33 -22.12 -6.37
C SER A 53 0.50 -21.45 -5.26
N HIS A 54 -0.13 -20.62 -4.42
CA HIS A 54 0.53 -20.02 -3.25
C HIS A 54 1.08 -21.08 -2.30
N ARG A 55 0.36 -22.21 -2.15
CA ARG A 55 0.78 -23.33 -1.31
C ARG A 55 2.04 -24.00 -1.84
N GLU A 56 2.03 -24.34 -3.14
CA GLU A 56 3.19 -24.93 -3.81
C GLU A 56 4.41 -24.01 -3.72
N LEU A 57 4.23 -22.70 -3.96
CA LEU A 57 5.30 -21.73 -3.85
C LEU A 57 5.90 -21.70 -2.44
N SER A 58 5.03 -21.67 -1.41
CA SER A 58 5.46 -21.59 -0.03
C SER A 58 6.26 -22.83 0.37
N GLU A 59 5.74 -24.02 0.08
CA GLU A 59 6.40 -25.31 0.37
C GLU A 59 7.77 -25.39 -0.31
N ARG A 60 7.86 -25.02 -1.60
CA ARG A 60 9.11 -25.08 -2.37
C ARG A 60 10.11 -23.99 -1.99
N SER A 61 9.65 -22.85 -1.48
CA SER A 61 10.51 -21.80 -0.94
C SER A 61 11.03 -22.11 0.48
N GLY A 62 10.66 -23.28 1.04
CA GLY A 62 11.06 -23.70 2.39
C GLY A 62 10.37 -22.92 3.49
N GLN A 63 9.13 -22.47 3.25
CA GLN A 63 8.28 -21.74 4.20
C GLN A 63 7.06 -22.59 4.60
N SER A 64 6.29 -22.14 5.60
CA SER A 64 5.03 -22.80 5.95
C SER A 64 4.06 -22.78 4.77
N SER A 65 3.20 -23.80 4.63
CA SER A 65 2.36 -23.99 3.43
C SER A 65 1.38 -22.83 3.15
N ASN A 66 1.04 -22.03 4.16
CA ASN A 66 0.19 -20.83 4.05
C ASN A 66 0.97 -19.51 3.93
N TRP A 67 2.30 -19.51 4.06
CA TRP A 67 3.11 -18.30 4.22
C TRP A 67 2.85 -17.26 3.13
N PHE A 68 2.93 -17.64 1.85
CA PHE A 68 2.75 -16.65 0.77
C PHE A 68 1.32 -16.14 0.69
N ASN A 69 0.34 -17.00 0.97
CA ASN A 69 -1.06 -16.60 0.99
C ASN A 69 -1.32 -15.57 2.11
N ASP A 70 -0.73 -15.79 3.28
CA ASP A 70 -0.87 -14.87 4.42
C ASP A 70 -0.17 -13.55 4.09
N ALA A 71 1.06 -13.60 3.59
CA ALA A 71 1.79 -12.41 3.17
C ALA A 71 1.03 -11.61 2.09
N TYR A 72 0.45 -12.30 1.10
CA TYR A 72 -0.35 -11.68 0.04
C TYR A 72 -1.62 -11.02 0.59
N ASN A 73 -2.39 -11.75 1.41
CA ASN A 73 -3.67 -11.27 1.93
C ASN A 73 -3.51 -10.14 2.97
N ASN A 74 -2.39 -10.12 3.68
CA ASN A 74 -2.09 -9.09 4.67
C ASN A 74 -1.27 -7.93 4.09
N SER A 75 -0.82 -8.02 2.83
CA SER A 75 0.14 -7.07 2.25
C SER A 75 1.36 -6.90 3.15
N GLU A 76 1.92 -8.03 3.59
CA GLU A 76 3.11 -8.07 4.43
C GLU A 76 4.34 -7.72 3.61
N ASP A 77 5.22 -6.93 4.22
CA ASP A 77 6.55 -6.68 3.67
C ASP A 77 7.39 -7.96 3.79
N ILE A 78 7.67 -8.60 2.66
CA ILE A 78 8.51 -9.79 2.61
C ILE A 78 9.98 -9.41 2.51
N THR A 79 10.82 -10.09 3.28
CA THR A 79 12.26 -9.84 3.24
C THR A 79 12.85 -10.14 1.87
N ILE A 80 13.93 -9.45 1.50
CA ILE A 80 14.65 -9.68 0.24
C ILE A 80 15.10 -11.14 0.08
N SER A 81 15.47 -11.81 1.19
CA SER A 81 15.84 -13.22 1.19
C SER A 81 14.64 -14.13 0.85
N SER A 82 13.44 -13.78 1.31
CA SER A 82 12.21 -14.50 0.96
C SER A 82 11.81 -14.25 -0.49
N LEU A 83 11.95 -13.02 -0.97
CA LEU A 83 11.71 -12.68 -2.37
C LEU A 83 12.68 -13.43 -3.31
N ALA A 84 13.97 -13.51 -2.96
CA ALA A 84 14.95 -14.27 -3.73
C ALA A 84 14.61 -15.77 -3.80
N LYS A 85 14.14 -16.37 -2.70
CA LYS A 85 13.66 -17.76 -2.69
C LYS A 85 12.44 -17.96 -3.59
N VAL A 86 11.47 -17.04 -3.54
CA VAL A 86 10.30 -17.06 -4.43
C VAL A 86 10.75 -17.05 -5.89
N PHE A 87 11.66 -16.16 -6.27
CA PHE A 87 12.19 -16.11 -7.63
C PHE A 87 13.01 -17.33 -8.03
N GLY A 88 13.79 -17.90 -7.11
CA GLY A 88 14.49 -19.17 -7.35
C GLY A 88 13.53 -20.29 -7.72
N VAL A 89 12.45 -20.45 -6.95
CA VAL A 89 11.40 -21.45 -7.22
C VAL A 89 10.67 -21.18 -8.54
N LEU A 90 10.37 -19.91 -8.83
CA LEU A 90 9.73 -19.53 -10.09
C LEU A 90 10.63 -19.84 -11.29
N ASN A 91 11.94 -19.63 -11.18
CA ASN A 91 12.90 -19.90 -12.24
C ASN A 91 12.98 -21.39 -12.64
N GLU A 92 12.55 -22.29 -11.75
CA GLU A 92 12.45 -23.73 -12.04
C GLU A 92 11.23 -24.09 -12.92
N LYS A 93 10.24 -23.19 -13.01
CA LYS A 93 8.99 -23.39 -13.78
C LYS A 93 8.90 -22.50 -15.02
N VAL A 94 9.42 -21.29 -14.93
CA VAL A 94 9.44 -20.30 -16.00
C VAL A 94 10.84 -19.74 -16.14
N ASN A 95 11.25 -19.39 -17.35
CA ASN A 95 12.53 -18.69 -17.54
C ASN A 95 12.42 -17.27 -16.97
N ILE A 96 12.98 -17.01 -15.78
CA ILE A 96 12.83 -15.70 -15.14
C ILE A 96 13.47 -14.57 -15.96
N SER A 97 14.47 -14.88 -16.80
CA SER A 97 15.11 -13.90 -17.67
C SER A 97 14.18 -13.34 -18.75
N SER A 98 13.02 -13.96 -19.00
CA SER A 98 12.00 -13.39 -19.88
C SER A 98 11.15 -12.32 -19.21
N TYR A 99 11.23 -12.16 -17.88
CA TYR A 99 10.53 -11.12 -17.14
C TYR A 99 11.41 -9.88 -17.01
N GLN A 100 10.78 -8.72 -17.09
CA GLN A 100 11.43 -7.43 -16.89
C GLN A 100 11.26 -6.98 -15.44
N LEU A 101 12.16 -6.12 -14.95
CA LEU A 101 12.00 -5.51 -13.62
C LEU A 101 10.66 -4.76 -13.51
N THR A 102 10.17 -4.21 -14.62
CA THR A 102 8.88 -3.51 -14.74
C THR A 102 7.67 -4.42 -14.56
N ASP A 103 7.82 -5.75 -14.67
CA ASP A 103 6.74 -6.69 -14.33
C ASP A 103 6.48 -6.73 -12.82
N LEU A 104 7.49 -6.42 -12.00
CA LEU A 104 7.37 -6.31 -10.54
C LEU A 104 7.23 -4.85 -10.10
N PHE A 105 8.09 -3.97 -10.61
CA PHE A 105 8.18 -2.54 -10.27
C PHE A 105 7.64 -1.70 -11.41
N ASP A 106 6.32 -1.70 -11.58
CA ASP A 106 5.67 -0.88 -12.61
C ASP A 106 5.79 0.63 -12.31
N LYS A 107 5.25 1.45 -13.23
CA LYS A 107 5.29 2.90 -13.13
C LYS A 107 4.66 3.42 -11.83
N GLN A 108 3.55 2.82 -11.37
CA GLN A 108 2.83 3.26 -10.18
C GLN A 108 3.66 2.98 -8.93
N ILE A 109 4.25 1.78 -8.82
CA ILE A 109 5.16 1.41 -7.72
C ILE A 109 6.36 2.36 -7.65
N ILE A 110 6.97 2.66 -8.81
CA ILE A 110 8.10 3.60 -8.90
C ILE A 110 7.67 5.00 -8.45
N GLN A 111 6.51 5.47 -8.89
CA GLN A 111 5.98 6.77 -8.49
C GLN A 111 5.70 6.85 -6.98
N ILE A 112 5.01 5.86 -6.41
CA ILE A 112 4.74 5.80 -4.96
C ILE A 112 6.05 5.81 -4.16
N SER A 113 7.04 5.01 -4.58
CA SER A 113 8.35 4.93 -3.92
C SER A 113 9.12 6.25 -3.97
N SER A 114 9.11 6.91 -5.14
CA SER A 114 9.73 8.22 -5.34
C SER A 114 9.06 9.29 -4.46
N THR A 115 7.73 9.32 -4.42
CA THR A 115 6.96 10.28 -3.61
C THR A 115 7.11 10.00 -2.11
N LEU A 116 7.19 8.73 -1.69
CA LEU A 116 7.51 8.38 -0.30
C LEU A 116 8.87 8.92 0.14
N SER A 117 9.85 8.93 -0.77
CA SER A 117 11.19 9.45 -0.50
C SER A 117 11.18 10.97 -0.38
N SER A 118 10.47 11.69 -1.27
CA SER A 118 10.36 13.15 -1.19
C SER A 118 9.56 13.65 0.02
N LEU A 119 8.58 12.87 0.50
CA LEU A 119 7.83 13.17 1.72
C LEU A 119 8.71 13.23 2.99
N VAL A 120 9.96 12.77 2.94
CA VAL A 120 10.92 12.93 4.06
C VAL A 120 11.25 14.40 4.31
N ASP A 121 11.25 15.22 3.26
CA ASP A 121 11.67 16.62 3.32
C ASP A 121 10.50 17.60 3.52
N GLU A 122 9.25 17.10 3.49
CA GLU A 122 8.04 17.90 3.64
C GLU A 122 7.69 18.19 5.10
N ASN A 123 7.02 19.33 5.33
CA ASN A 123 6.48 19.71 6.63
C ASN A 123 4.94 19.69 6.61
N GLU A 124 4.31 19.61 7.79
CA GLU A 124 2.85 19.46 7.90
C GLU A 124 2.08 20.65 7.31
N GLN A 125 2.72 21.81 7.16
CA GLN A 125 2.09 23.03 6.64
C GLN A 125 2.02 23.02 5.10
N SER A 126 2.89 22.27 4.41
CA SER A 126 2.93 22.16 2.94
C SER A 126 2.20 20.93 2.39
N ILE A 127 1.77 20.00 3.24
CA ILE A 127 1.34 18.66 2.80
C ILE A 127 0.11 18.67 1.90
N GLN A 128 -0.85 19.57 2.13
CA GLN A 128 -2.04 19.69 1.27
C GLN A 128 -1.65 20.18 -0.13
N THR A 129 -0.81 21.20 -0.21
CA THR A 129 -0.27 21.71 -1.48
C THR A 129 0.51 20.62 -2.22
N PHE A 130 1.30 19.82 -1.48
CA PHE A 130 2.02 18.68 -2.04
C PHE A 130 1.07 17.64 -2.65
N ILE A 131 -0.02 17.29 -1.95
CA ILE A 131 -1.04 16.36 -2.44
C ILE A 131 -1.70 16.91 -3.71
N LEU A 132 -2.15 18.16 -3.68
CA LEU A 132 -2.80 18.83 -4.81
C LEU A 132 -1.87 19.00 -6.02
N SER A 133 -0.55 19.01 -5.82
CA SER A 133 0.42 19.05 -6.91
C SER A 133 0.57 17.73 -7.67
N GLN A 134 0.04 16.62 -7.14
CA GLN A 134 0.16 15.27 -7.69
C GLN A 134 -1.20 14.54 -7.80
N PRO A 135 -2.22 15.14 -8.42
CA PRO A 135 -3.60 14.65 -8.33
C PRO A 135 -3.79 13.24 -8.93
N SER A 136 -3.05 12.89 -9.99
CA SER A 136 -3.12 11.55 -10.60
C SER A 136 -2.62 10.47 -9.66
N LEU A 137 -1.45 10.67 -9.05
CA LEU A 137 -0.89 9.72 -8.08
C LEU A 137 -1.84 9.51 -6.90
N PHE A 138 -2.40 10.58 -6.35
CA PHE A 138 -3.31 10.46 -5.21
C PHE A 138 -4.67 9.86 -5.61
N SER A 139 -5.11 10.01 -6.86
CA SER A 139 -6.28 9.29 -7.39
C SER A 139 -6.02 7.78 -7.48
N ASP A 140 -4.86 7.38 -7.98
CA ASP A 140 -4.46 5.96 -8.04
C ASP A 140 -4.34 5.37 -6.62
N LEU A 141 -3.74 6.11 -5.69
CA LEU A 141 -3.66 5.74 -4.27
C LEU A 141 -5.05 5.59 -3.63
N LEU A 142 -6.01 6.46 -3.93
CA LEU A 142 -7.38 6.32 -3.43
C LEU A 142 -8.03 5.01 -3.89
N ALA A 143 -7.75 4.56 -5.12
CA ALA A 143 -8.23 3.26 -5.61
C ALA A 143 -7.59 2.08 -4.85
N ASP A 144 -6.27 2.14 -4.60
CA ASP A 144 -5.57 1.14 -3.79
C ASP A 144 -6.09 1.11 -2.34
N TRP A 145 -6.30 2.27 -1.74
CA TRP A 145 -6.79 2.40 -0.37
C TRP A 145 -8.25 1.97 -0.25
N ALA A 146 -9.08 2.19 -1.27
CA ALA A 146 -10.44 1.64 -1.31
C ALA A 146 -10.40 0.10 -1.27
N ALA A 147 -9.56 -0.53 -2.10
CA ALA A 147 -9.40 -1.99 -2.10
C ALA A 147 -8.86 -2.53 -0.76
N LEU A 148 -7.95 -1.80 -0.11
CA LEU A 148 -7.46 -2.14 1.23
C LEU A 148 -8.53 -1.95 2.30
N ASN A 149 -9.37 -0.92 2.19
CA ASN A 149 -10.46 -0.64 3.11
C ASN A 149 -11.56 -1.71 3.05
N GLU A 150 -11.95 -2.14 1.84
CA GLU A 150 -12.89 -3.25 1.63
C GLU A 150 -12.42 -4.55 2.30
N LYS A 151 -11.10 -4.76 2.35
CA LYS A 151 -10.45 -5.89 3.02
C LYS A 151 -10.21 -5.68 4.52
N ASN A 152 -10.72 -4.59 5.10
CA ASN A 152 -10.51 -4.18 6.49
C ASN A 152 -9.02 -4.06 6.88
N LYS A 153 -8.17 -3.59 5.96
CA LYS A 153 -6.72 -3.44 6.18
C LYS A 153 -6.30 -2.04 6.61
N LEU A 154 -7.25 -1.10 6.69
CA LEU A 154 -7.02 0.27 7.18
C LEU A 154 -7.41 0.41 8.65
N THR A 155 -6.58 1.09 9.44
CA THR A 155 -6.90 1.51 10.81
C THR A 155 -7.90 2.67 10.81
N SER A 156 -8.45 3.03 11.98
CA SER A 156 -9.37 4.18 12.08
C SER A 156 -8.72 5.49 11.60
N ASP A 157 -7.47 5.75 12.00
CA ASP A 157 -6.74 6.97 11.61
C ASP A 157 -6.46 6.99 10.10
N GLU A 158 -6.11 5.84 9.52
CA GLU A 158 -5.90 5.69 8.08
C GLU A 158 -7.19 5.88 7.28
N LYS A 159 -8.34 5.42 7.80
CA LYS A 159 -9.65 5.63 7.17
C LYS A 159 -10.05 7.10 7.19
N LEU A 160 -9.80 7.80 8.30
CA LEU A 160 -10.05 9.25 8.39
C LEU A 160 -9.19 10.00 7.36
N LEU A 161 -7.89 9.69 7.30
CA LEU A 161 -7.00 10.30 6.31
C LEU A 161 -7.42 10.00 4.86
N TYR A 162 -7.86 8.77 4.58
CA TYR A 162 -8.40 8.39 3.27
C TYR A 162 -9.57 9.28 2.86
N VAL A 163 -10.53 9.51 3.78
CA VAL A 163 -11.69 10.39 3.53
C VAL A 163 -11.26 11.84 3.35
N ASP A 164 -10.33 12.33 4.17
CA ASP A 164 -9.82 13.71 4.07
C ASP A 164 -9.13 13.97 2.72
N ILE A 165 -8.31 13.02 2.25
CA ILE A 165 -7.67 13.12 0.92
C ILE A 165 -8.70 13.02 -0.20
N GLN A 166 -9.69 12.14 -0.07
CA GLN A 166 -10.77 12.03 -1.05
C GLN A 166 -11.54 13.34 -1.18
N ALA A 167 -11.88 13.98 -0.07
CA ALA A 167 -12.53 15.28 -0.06
C ALA A 167 -11.61 16.37 -0.65
N LEU A 168 -10.31 16.34 -0.32
CA LEU A 168 -9.33 17.31 -0.82
C LEU A 168 -9.19 17.28 -2.35
N LEU A 169 -9.24 16.10 -2.97
CA LEU A 169 -9.15 15.96 -4.44
C LEU A 169 -10.48 16.18 -5.17
N SER A 170 -11.60 16.21 -4.44
CA SER A 170 -12.95 16.40 -5.03
C SER A 170 -13.38 17.87 -5.09
N ASN A 171 -12.63 18.77 -4.44
CA ASN A 171 -12.83 20.22 -4.44
C ASN A 171 -11.98 20.88 -5.54
#